data_AF-A0AAP0GWX1-F1
#
_entry.id   AF-A0AAP0GWX1-F1
#
_cell.length_a   1.000
_cell.length_b   1.000
_cell.length_c   1.000
_cell.angle_alpha   90.00
_cell.angle_beta   90.00
_cell.angle_gamma   90.00
#
_symmetry.space_group_name_H-M   'P 1'
#
loop_
_entity.id
_entity.type
_entity.pdbx_description
1 polymer ?
#
loop_
_entity_poly.entity_id
_entity_poly.type
_entity_poly.pdbx_seq_one_letter_code
_entity_poly.pdbx_strand_id
1 'polypeptide(L)'
;MKQLWNSRGESCPNGTIPIRRTTAGDILKSVSISKFRMKYSRKDGRDTPGHEHAIGYVAGGKFYGGKAIFSVWEPNVTGNDFSLSQIWVSSPDDPDRPLNTVEAGWHVYPSIYKDSLPRLFAFWTPDGYRSGCYDMLCPGFIQTSQKYCLGAAIDPISTYNGQQFEVAFLISRDTKSGDWWLTVGSEVMGYWPATLFTDLRDHATSVEYGGEVFSGTLGGAHTSTQMGSGHFPDEGFGKAAYVRNLRVIYEDNMLNDVSNLQTFVDKAECYGVRNGYGDDWGNYIYFGGPGYNPNCQ
;
A
#
# COMPACT_ATOMS: atom_id res chain seq x y z
N MET A 1 8.76 -11.96 -7.88
CA MET A 1 9.30 -11.27 -6.69
C MET A 1 10.23 -12.22 -5.93
N LYS A 2 11.43 -11.76 -5.56
CA LYS A 2 12.30 -12.40 -4.56
C LYS A 2 12.34 -11.53 -3.30
N GLN A 3 12.88 -12.07 -2.21
CA GLN A 3 13.12 -11.31 -0.99
C GLN A 3 14.53 -11.58 -0.48
N LEU A 4 15.16 -10.60 0.17
CA LEU A 4 16.57 -10.76 0.57
C LEU A 4 16.82 -11.96 1.49
N TRP A 5 15.86 -12.31 2.35
CA TRP A 5 16.00 -13.42 3.30
C TRP A 5 16.04 -14.82 2.65
N ASN A 6 15.52 -14.97 1.42
CA ASN A 6 15.54 -16.23 0.67
C ASN A 6 16.43 -16.15 -0.59
N SER A 7 17.27 -15.11 -0.67
CA SER A 7 18.15 -14.87 -1.82
C SER A 7 19.21 -15.95 -2.03
N ARG A 8 19.54 -16.73 -0.98
CA ARG A 8 20.53 -17.82 -1.04
C ARG A 8 19.86 -19.21 -1.01
N GLY A 9 18.55 -19.27 -1.24
CA GLY A 9 17.79 -20.52 -1.30
C GLY A 9 17.19 -20.96 0.03
N GLU A 10 17.18 -20.11 1.05
CA GLU A 10 16.47 -20.37 2.29
C GLU A 10 14.96 -20.51 2.03
N SER A 11 14.32 -21.46 2.72
CA SER A 11 12.88 -21.71 2.61
C SER A 11 12.27 -22.00 3.97
N CYS A 12 11.00 -21.66 4.16
CA CYS A 12 10.27 -22.06 5.36
C CYS A 12 9.92 -23.55 5.35
N PRO A 13 10.03 -24.27 6.49
CA PRO A 13 9.58 -25.66 6.59
C PRO A 13 8.08 -25.81 6.32
N ASN A 14 7.69 -26.98 5.81
CA ASN A 14 6.29 -27.33 5.60
C ASN A 14 5.48 -27.19 6.90
N GLY A 15 4.33 -26.53 6.80
CA GLY A 15 3.43 -26.29 7.93
C GLY A 15 3.82 -25.08 8.79
N THR A 16 4.82 -24.30 8.39
CA THR A 16 5.20 -23.04 9.05
C THR A 16 4.95 -21.84 8.14
N ILE A 17 5.22 -20.63 8.61
CA ILE A 17 5.22 -19.41 7.80
C ILE A 17 6.45 -18.57 8.17
N PRO A 18 7.03 -17.81 7.23
CA PRO A 18 8.09 -16.87 7.57
C PRO A 18 7.51 -15.70 8.38
N ILE A 19 8.14 -15.38 9.50
CA ILE A 19 7.80 -14.23 10.33
C ILE A 19 9.07 -13.40 10.53
N ARG A 20 9.02 -12.13 10.14
CA ARG A 20 10.11 -11.21 10.45
C ARG A 20 10.18 -11.00 11.96
N ARG A 21 11.35 -11.28 12.53
CA ARG A 21 11.60 -11.01 13.96
C ARG A 21 11.60 -9.50 14.21
N THR A 22 10.75 -9.05 15.14
CA THR A 22 10.81 -7.68 15.67
C THR A 22 11.84 -7.61 16.80
N THR A 23 12.79 -6.69 16.72
CA THR A 23 13.84 -6.51 17.73
C THR A 23 13.49 -5.39 18.71
N ALA A 24 14.10 -5.40 19.91
CA ALA A 24 13.91 -4.32 20.89
C ALA A 24 14.28 -2.94 20.30
N GLY A 25 15.31 -2.87 19.45
CA GLY A 25 15.68 -1.63 18.77
C GLY A 25 14.66 -1.13 17.74
N ASP A 26 13.82 -2.01 17.18
CA ASP A 26 12.72 -1.59 16.29
C ASP A 26 11.59 -0.93 17.10
N ILE A 27 11.37 -1.43 18.32
CA ILE A 27 10.36 -0.92 19.24
C ILE A 27 10.78 0.43 19.84
N LEU A 28 12.05 0.57 20.25
CA LEU A 28 12.57 1.74 20.96
C LEU A 28 12.61 3.03 20.12
N LYS A 29 12.60 2.94 18.78
CA LYS A 29 12.56 4.10 17.87
C LYS A 29 11.14 4.51 17.46
N SER A 30 10.14 3.68 17.77
CA SER A 30 8.76 4.08 17.62
C SER A 30 8.39 5.09 18.71
N VAL A 31 7.61 6.12 18.37
CA VAL A 31 7.11 7.11 19.34
C VAL A 31 6.31 6.44 20.48
N SER A 32 5.78 5.23 20.23
CA SER A 32 5.20 4.32 21.23
C SER A 32 5.05 2.91 20.64
N ILE A 33 5.17 1.87 21.48
CA ILE A 33 4.89 0.46 21.12
C ILE A 33 3.50 0.30 20.50
N SER A 34 2.51 1.06 20.97
CA SER A 34 1.16 1.05 20.42
C SER A 34 1.12 1.67 19.02
N LYS A 35 1.91 2.71 18.74
CA LYS A 35 1.95 3.37 17.42
C LYS A 35 2.82 2.64 16.40
N PHE A 36 3.82 1.86 16.83
CA PHE A 36 4.67 1.06 15.93
C PHE A 36 3.89 0.15 14.99
N ARG A 37 2.73 -0.33 15.45
CA ARG A 37 1.94 -1.33 14.74
C ARG A 37 0.83 -0.71 13.90
N MET A 38 0.43 0.54 14.18
CA MET A 38 -0.77 1.16 13.64
C MET A 38 -0.41 2.28 12.65
N LYS A 39 -1.27 2.52 11.65
CA LYS A 39 -1.27 3.80 10.94
C LYS A 39 -1.89 4.89 11.84
N TYR A 40 -1.57 6.16 11.59
CA TYR A 40 -2.14 7.26 12.38
C TYR A 40 -3.66 7.34 12.18
N SER A 41 -4.39 7.61 13.26
CA SER A 41 -5.86 7.59 13.26
C SER A 41 -6.45 8.73 12.43
N ARG A 42 -7.37 8.40 11.51
CA ARG A 42 -8.27 9.35 10.84
C ARG A 42 -9.32 9.83 11.85
N LYS A 43 -9.00 10.85 12.65
CA LYS A 43 -10.04 11.62 13.33
C LYS A 43 -10.54 12.68 12.35
N ASP A 44 -11.71 12.43 11.77
CA ASP A 44 -12.47 13.32 10.87
C ASP A 44 -11.74 13.77 9.59
N GLY A 45 -12.07 13.11 8.48
CA GLY A 45 -11.75 13.58 7.13
C GLY A 45 -10.38 13.18 6.59
N ARG A 46 -10.18 13.41 5.29
CA ARG A 46 -8.94 13.11 4.54
C ARG A 46 -7.73 13.98 4.97
N ASP A 47 -7.89 14.78 6.02
CA ASP A 47 -6.95 15.83 6.43
C ASP A 47 -6.25 15.44 7.74
N THR A 48 -5.67 14.23 7.80
CA THR A 48 -4.77 13.85 8.90
C THR A 48 -3.45 14.60 8.70
N PRO A 49 -3.03 15.48 9.64
CA PRO A 49 -1.83 16.28 9.47
C PRO A 49 -0.61 15.40 9.17
N GLY A 50 0.07 15.70 8.06
CA GLY A 50 1.30 15.04 7.64
C GLY A 50 1.13 13.91 6.64
N HIS A 51 -0.08 13.41 6.36
CA HIS A 51 -0.31 12.44 5.28
C HIS A 51 -0.63 13.16 3.96
N GLU A 52 0.01 12.72 2.88
CA GLU A 52 -0.26 13.24 1.53
C GLU A 52 -0.31 12.10 0.52
N HIS A 53 -1.28 12.16 -0.40
CA HIS A 53 -1.62 11.09 -1.33
C HIS A 53 -1.49 11.55 -2.77
N ALA A 54 -1.17 10.60 -3.66
CA ALA A 54 -1.32 10.74 -5.10
C ALA A 54 -1.82 9.40 -5.66
N ILE A 55 -3.13 9.34 -5.91
CA ILE A 55 -3.85 8.07 -6.12
C ILE A 55 -4.78 8.12 -7.34
N GLY A 56 -5.04 6.94 -7.90
CA GLY A 56 -6.18 6.65 -8.75
C GLY A 56 -7.20 5.83 -7.97
N TYR A 57 -8.49 6.05 -8.19
CA TYR A 57 -9.55 5.35 -7.47
C TYR A 57 -10.83 5.15 -8.27
N VAL A 58 -11.63 4.20 -7.80
CA VAL A 58 -13.04 4.01 -8.17
C VAL A 58 -13.88 3.94 -6.91
N ALA A 59 -15.03 4.60 -6.93
CA ALA A 59 -15.96 4.66 -5.80
C ALA A 59 -17.41 4.61 -6.28
N GLY A 60 -18.35 4.47 -5.33
CA GLY A 60 -19.79 4.50 -5.60
C GLY A 60 -20.38 3.20 -6.18
N GLY A 61 -19.59 2.12 -6.20
CA GLY A 61 -20.02 0.78 -6.61
C GLY A 61 -19.96 -0.22 -5.46
N LYS A 62 -20.38 -1.47 -5.73
CA LYS A 62 -20.11 -2.62 -4.85
C LYS A 62 -18.95 -3.42 -5.41
N PHE A 63 -17.85 -3.43 -4.69
CA PHE A 63 -16.63 -4.11 -5.08
C PHE A 63 -16.34 -5.28 -4.14
N TYR A 64 -15.92 -6.40 -4.72
CA TYR A 64 -15.55 -7.63 -4.02
C TYR A 64 -14.05 -7.89 -4.12
N GLY A 65 -13.29 -6.90 -4.60
CA GLY A 65 -11.84 -6.98 -4.72
C GLY A 65 -11.26 -5.98 -5.69
N GLY A 66 -9.94 -5.91 -5.69
CA GLY A 66 -9.14 -5.09 -6.58
C GLY A 66 -7.82 -5.78 -6.90
N LYS A 67 -7.33 -5.57 -8.12
CA LYS A 67 -6.03 -6.04 -8.59
C LYS A 67 -5.28 -4.93 -9.30
N ALA A 68 -3.99 -4.82 -9.05
CA ALA A 68 -3.11 -4.02 -9.88
C ALA A 68 -1.65 -4.46 -9.78
N ILE A 69 -0.81 -3.94 -10.68
CA ILE A 69 0.62 -4.21 -10.78
C ILE A 69 1.38 -2.92 -10.45
N PHE A 70 2.24 -2.98 -9.45
CA PHE A 70 2.93 -1.82 -8.89
C PHE A 70 4.41 -1.89 -9.20
N SER A 71 4.98 -0.81 -9.73
CA SER A 71 6.44 -0.63 -9.77
C SER A 71 7.01 -0.55 -8.35
N VAL A 72 8.21 -1.10 -8.13
CA VAL A 72 8.90 -1.11 -6.84
C VAL A 72 10.11 -0.17 -6.87
N TRP A 73 10.21 0.74 -5.90
CA TRP A 73 11.26 1.77 -5.83
C TRP A 73 11.81 1.89 -4.41
N GLU A 74 12.98 2.53 -4.30
CA GLU A 74 13.60 2.95 -3.03
C GLU A 74 13.59 4.48 -2.96
N PRO A 75 12.45 5.12 -2.62
CA PRO A 75 12.39 6.57 -2.44
C PRO A 75 13.26 7.02 -1.26
N ASN A 76 13.83 8.23 -1.36
CA ASN A 76 14.45 8.89 -0.23
C ASN A 76 13.40 9.31 0.80
N VAL A 77 13.54 8.83 2.03
CA VAL A 77 12.65 9.14 3.15
C VAL A 77 13.48 9.68 4.32
N THR A 78 13.07 10.78 4.92
CA THR A 78 13.84 11.45 5.98
C THR A 78 13.25 11.28 7.37
N GLY A 79 14.11 11.08 8.38
CA GLY A 79 13.69 11.10 9.79
C GLY A 79 12.68 10.00 10.14
N ASN A 80 11.49 10.40 10.58
CA ASN A 80 10.40 9.50 11.00
C ASN A 80 9.31 9.31 9.92
N ASP A 81 9.57 9.81 8.72
CA ASP A 81 8.65 9.78 7.60
C ASP A 81 8.54 8.35 7.02
N PHE A 82 7.56 8.15 6.14
CA PHE A 82 7.45 6.96 5.30
C PHE A 82 6.92 7.31 3.91
N SER A 83 7.17 6.41 2.96
CA SER A 83 6.52 6.40 1.64
C SER A 83 5.95 5.01 1.34
N LEU A 84 4.72 4.97 0.86
CA LEU A 84 3.96 3.77 0.51
C LEU A 84 3.61 3.76 -0.98
N SER A 85 3.45 2.56 -1.52
CA SER A 85 2.81 2.27 -2.81
C SER A 85 1.90 1.07 -2.61
N GLN A 86 0.58 1.26 -2.70
CA GLN A 86 -0.37 0.29 -2.17
C GLN A 86 -1.72 0.29 -2.89
N ILE A 87 -2.45 -0.81 -2.70
CA ILE A 87 -3.88 -0.93 -2.99
C ILE A 87 -4.67 -0.80 -1.68
N TRP A 88 -5.75 -0.04 -1.71
CA TRP A 88 -6.74 0.03 -0.62
C TRP A 88 -8.07 -0.54 -1.11
N VAL A 89 -8.69 -1.36 -0.29
CA VAL A 89 -10.06 -1.83 -0.47
C VAL A 89 -10.83 -1.44 0.78
N SER A 90 -11.80 -0.54 0.64
CA SER A 90 -12.37 0.19 1.78
C SER A 90 -13.90 0.29 1.76
N SER A 91 -14.48 0.39 2.96
CA SER A 91 -15.93 0.54 3.17
C SER A 91 -16.23 1.03 4.58
N PRO A 92 -17.23 1.89 4.84
CA PRO A 92 -18.01 2.62 3.85
C PRO A 92 -17.31 3.93 3.46
N ASP A 93 -17.61 4.47 2.28
CA ASP A 93 -17.31 5.87 1.93
C ASP A 93 -18.37 6.79 2.56
N ASP A 94 -18.46 6.77 3.89
CA ASP A 94 -19.45 7.50 4.68
C ASP A 94 -18.75 8.16 5.90
N PRO A 95 -18.77 9.50 6.01
CA PRO A 95 -18.10 10.21 7.10
C PRO A 95 -18.70 9.91 8.48
N ASP A 96 -19.97 9.47 8.56
CA ASP A 96 -20.64 9.18 9.82
C ASP A 96 -20.36 7.76 10.32
N ARG A 97 -19.64 6.95 9.53
CA ARG A 97 -19.37 5.54 9.82
C ARG A 97 -17.87 5.26 9.84
N PRO A 98 -17.37 4.49 10.81
CA PRO A 98 -15.95 4.17 10.86
C PRO A 98 -15.50 3.40 9.61
N LEU A 99 -14.51 3.95 8.90
CA LEU A 99 -13.94 3.30 7.71
C LEU A 99 -13.28 1.96 8.08
N ASN A 100 -13.66 0.91 7.38
CA ASN A 100 -12.98 -0.38 7.36
C ASN A 100 -12.05 -0.40 6.15
N THR A 101 -10.82 -0.86 6.30
CA THR A 101 -9.89 -1.04 5.19
C THR A 101 -9.13 -2.35 5.31
N VAL A 102 -8.84 -2.95 4.16
CA VAL A 102 -7.73 -3.88 3.97
C VAL A 102 -6.81 -3.30 2.90
N GLU A 103 -5.51 -3.39 3.15
CA GLU A 103 -4.50 -2.69 2.38
C GLU A 103 -3.29 -3.60 2.18
N ALA A 104 -2.65 -3.50 1.02
CA ALA A 104 -1.43 -4.23 0.74
C ALA A 104 -0.55 -3.47 -0.25
N GLY A 105 0.76 -3.64 -0.14
CA GLY A 105 1.69 -2.94 -1.00
C GLY A 105 3.13 -3.09 -0.55
N TRP A 106 3.93 -2.08 -0.86
CA TRP A 106 5.27 -1.95 -0.32
C TRP A 106 5.50 -0.56 0.29
N HIS A 107 6.44 -0.49 1.22
CA HIS A 107 6.82 0.76 1.87
C HIS A 107 8.30 0.87 2.16
N VAL A 108 8.79 2.11 2.19
CA VAL A 108 10.08 2.47 2.78
C VAL A 108 9.79 3.19 4.08
N TYR A 109 10.17 2.58 5.20
CA TYR A 109 9.90 3.11 6.53
C TYR A 109 11.12 2.96 7.47
N PRO A 110 12.13 3.86 7.34
CA PRO A 110 13.41 3.71 8.03
C PRO A 110 13.31 3.68 9.55
N SER A 111 12.30 4.34 10.14
CA SER A 111 12.09 4.33 11.59
C SER A 111 11.78 2.93 12.16
N ILE A 112 11.17 2.05 11.34
CA ILE A 112 10.79 0.68 11.71
C ILE A 112 11.85 -0.34 11.29
N TYR A 113 12.43 -0.18 10.10
CA TYR A 113 13.29 -1.21 9.49
C TYR A 113 14.78 -0.90 9.57
N LYS A 114 15.16 0.35 9.90
CA LYS A 114 16.55 0.84 10.01
C LYS A 114 17.35 0.74 8.71
N ASP A 115 16.65 0.62 7.58
CA ASP A 115 17.17 0.71 6.23
C ASP A 115 16.13 1.41 5.34
N SER A 116 16.51 1.66 4.10
CA SER A 116 15.66 2.30 3.08
C SER A 116 15.03 1.29 2.13
N LEU A 117 15.13 -0.01 2.41
CA LEU A 117 14.69 -1.04 1.47
C LEU A 117 13.16 -1.13 1.43
N PRO A 118 12.54 -1.22 0.25
CA PRO A 118 11.09 -1.40 0.15
C PRO A 118 10.69 -2.75 0.75
N ARG A 119 9.78 -2.72 1.73
CA ARG A 119 9.27 -3.91 2.41
C ARG A 119 7.85 -4.20 1.96
N LEU A 120 7.57 -5.46 1.67
CA LEU A 120 6.20 -5.94 1.46
C LEU A 120 5.41 -5.74 2.76
N PHE A 121 4.17 -5.24 2.69
CA PHE A 121 3.31 -5.16 3.86
C PHE A 121 1.86 -5.53 3.56
N ALA A 122 1.14 -5.87 4.62
CA ALA A 122 -0.31 -5.96 4.68
C ALA A 122 -0.80 -5.09 5.84
N PHE A 123 -1.94 -4.43 5.72
CA PHE A 123 -2.54 -3.63 6.78
C PHE A 123 -4.06 -3.78 6.77
N TRP A 124 -4.69 -3.56 7.92
CA TRP A 124 -6.14 -3.51 8.03
C TRP A 124 -6.56 -2.60 9.19
N THR A 125 -7.75 -2.03 9.10
CA THR A 125 -8.44 -1.40 10.23
C THR A 125 -9.96 -1.63 10.13
N PRO A 126 -10.67 -1.85 11.25
CA PRO A 126 -12.12 -1.99 11.26
C PRO A 126 -12.86 -0.73 11.72
N ASP A 127 -12.15 0.35 12.05
CA ASP A 127 -12.71 1.43 12.87
C ASP A 127 -12.10 2.82 12.62
N GLY A 128 -11.74 3.11 11.38
CA GLY A 128 -11.19 4.42 10.99
C GLY A 128 -9.78 4.62 11.54
N TYR A 129 -8.95 3.58 11.49
CA TYR A 129 -7.55 3.59 11.95
C TYR A 129 -7.42 3.85 13.47
N ARG A 130 -8.46 3.57 14.27
CA ARG A 130 -8.35 3.61 15.74
C ARG A 130 -7.68 2.33 16.27
N SER A 131 -7.92 1.22 15.59
CA SER A 131 -7.27 -0.07 15.76
C SER A 131 -6.91 -0.67 14.40
N GLY A 132 -6.28 -1.85 14.43
CA GLY A 132 -5.67 -2.46 13.26
C GLY A 132 -4.15 -2.44 13.32
N CYS A 133 -3.48 -3.17 12.43
CA CYS A 133 -2.03 -3.14 12.41
C CYS A 133 -1.40 -3.63 11.11
N TYR A 134 -0.13 -3.29 10.94
CA TYR A 134 0.74 -3.85 9.94
C TYR A 134 1.02 -5.33 10.19
N ASP A 135 1.06 -6.08 9.09
CA ASP A 135 1.48 -7.45 8.98
C ASP A 135 0.76 -8.36 10.00
N MET A 136 1.53 -9.19 10.70
CA MET A 136 1.07 -10.02 11.82
C MET A 136 1.54 -9.45 13.16
N LEU A 137 1.76 -8.13 13.24
CA LEU A 137 2.18 -7.49 14.49
C LEU A 137 1.06 -7.49 15.54
N CYS A 138 -0.19 -7.73 15.15
CA CYS A 138 -1.32 -7.98 16.03
C CYS A 138 -2.26 -9.03 15.38
N PRO A 139 -3.15 -9.68 16.15
CA PRO A 139 -4.12 -10.62 15.59
C PRO A 139 -5.04 -9.92 14.58
N GLY A 140 -5.13 -10.45 13.36
CA GLY A 140 -6.01 -9.93 12.33
C GLY A 140 -5.75 -10.55 10.96
N PHE A 141 -4.52 -10.42 10.44
CA PHE A 141 -4.14 -11.14 9.22
C PHE A 141 -3.65 -12.55 9.55
N ILE A 142 -4.11 -13.54 8.78
CA ILE A 142 -3.72 -14.95 8.88
C ILE A 142 -2.92 -15.30 7.63
N GLN A 143 -1.60 -15.33 7.75
CA GLN A 143 -0.72 -15.81 6.67
C GLN A 143 -0.77 -17.33 6.57
N THR A 144 -0.89 -17.83 5.34
CA THR A 144 -0.90 -19.27 5.01
C THR A 144 0.27 -19.67 4.12
N SER A 145 0.88 -18.73 3.40
CA SER A 145 2.01 -19.00 2.52
C SER A 145 3.35 -19.08 3.25
N GLN A 146 4.21 -19.99 2.79
CA GLN A 146 5.61 -20.14 3.20
C GLN A 146 6.60 -19.35 2.34
N LYS A 147 6.15 -18.79 1.21
CA LYS A 147 7.02 -18.33 0.14
C LYS A 147 7.54 -16.91 0.37
N TYR A 148 6.69 -16.04 0.89
CA TYR A 148 7.01 -14.63 1.13
C TYR A 148 6.74 -14.25 2.58
N CYS A 149 7.57 -13.36 3.10
CA CYS A 149 7.50 -12.83 4.45
C CYS A 149 7.00 -11.39 4.41
N LEU A 150 5.93 -11.08 5.15
CA LEU A 150 5.51 -9.71 5.38
C LEU A 150 6.57 -8.95 6.20
N GLY A 151 6.82 -7.70 5.86
CA GLY A 151 7.89 -6.86 6.40
C GLY A 151 9.29 -7.19 5.88
N ALA A 152 9.47 -8.18 4.99
CA ALA A 152 10.76 -8.48 4.39
C ALA A 152 11.03 -7.64 3.12
N ALA A 153 12.30 -7.33 2.89
CA ALA A 153 12.75 -6.51 1.77
C ALA A 153 12.49 -7.20 0.44
N ILE A 154 11.89 -6.45 -0.48
CA ILE A 154 11.66 -6.85 -1.86
C ILE A 154 12.95 -6.62 -2.65
N ASP A 155 13.32 -7.62 -3.45
CA ASP A 155 14.45 -7.55 -4.37
C ASP A 155 14.10 -8.28 -5.67
N PRO A 156 14.51 -7.78 -6.85
CA PRO A 156 15.15 -6.47 -7.12
C PRO A 156 14.18 -5.28 -7.16
N ILE A 157 14.73 -4.06 -7.24
CA ILE A 157 14.01 -2.78 -7.29
C ILE A 157 14.27 -2.02 -8.61
N SER A 158 13.35 -1.13 -8.99
CA SER A 158 13.44 -0.34 -10.22
C SER A 158 14.51 0.75 -10.13
N THR A 159 15.06 1.16 -11.27
CA THR A 159 16.04 2.25 -11.35
C THR A 159 15.67 3.28 -12.43
N TYR A 160 16.06 4.54 -12.20
CA TYR A 160 15.78 5.64 -13.12
C TYR A 160 16.47 5.43 -14.47
N ASN A 161 15.72 5.49 -15.57
CA ASN A 161 16.15 5.12 -16.93
C ASN A 161 16.74 3.70 -17.05
N GLY A 162 16.40 2.81 -16.11
CA GLY A 162 16.91 1.46 -16.04
C GLY A 162 15.81 0.41 -15.99
N GLN A 163 16.19 -0.77 -15.49
CA GLN A 163 15.26 -1.89 -15.40
C GLN A 163 14.13 -1.57 -14.43
N GLN A 164 12.91 -1.90 -14.82
CA GLN A 164 11.71 -1.74 -14.00
C GLN A 164 11.31 -3.09 -13.42
N PHE A 165 10.96 -3.10 -12.14
CA PHE A 165 10.50 -4.29 -11.43
C PHE A 165 9.17 -4.04 -10.75
N GLU A 166 8.35 -5.07 -10.77
CA GLU A 166 6.94 -4.96 -10.43
C GLU A 166 6.48 -6.07 -9.49
N VAL A 167 5.45 -5.77 -8.71
CA VAL A 167 4.72 -6.73 -7.90
C VAL A 167 3.22 -6.54 -8.12
N ALA A 168 2.53 -7.64 -8.43
CA ALA A 168 1.08 -7.64 -8.53
C ALA A 168 0.45 -7.90 -7.17
N PHE A 169 -0.59 -7.15 -6.83
CA PHE A 169 -1.41 -7.37 -5.64
C PHE A 169 -2.84 -7.61 -6.08
N LEU A 170 -3.46 -8.63 -5.49
CA LEU A 170 -4.89 -8.91 -5.61
C LEU A 170 -5.45 -9.05 -4.20
N ILE A 171 -6.46 -8.24 -3.89
CA ILE A 171 -7.30 -8.41 -2.72
C ILE A 171 -8.67 -8.83 -3.22
N SER A 172 -9.20 -9.94 -2.73
CA SER A 172 -10.51 -10.46 -3.16
C SER A 172 -11.27 -11.08 -2.00
N ARG A 173 -12.57 -10.81 -1.93
CA ARG A 173 -13.47 -11.42 -0.95
C ARG A 173 -13.85 -12.83 -1.40
N ASP A 174 -13.65 -13.81 -0.54
CA ASP A 174 -14.09 -15.18 -0.79
C ASP A 174 -15.61 -15.29 -0.75
N THR A 175 -16.19 -15.99 -1.72
CA THR A 175 -17.65 -16.10 -1.87
C THR A 175 -18.30 -17.05 -0.86
N LYS A 176 -17.51 -17.91 -0.19
CA LYS A 176 -18.01 -18.91 0.76
C LYS A 176 -17.85 -18.45 2.19
N SER A 177 -16.65 -18.02 2.60
CA SER A 177 -16.38 -17.58 3.97
C SER A 177 -16.63 -16.08 4.17
N GLY A 178 -16.56 -15.29 3.10
CA GLY A 178 -16.61 -13.82 3.18
C GLY A 178 -15.28 -13.19 3.59
N ASP A 179 -14.22 -13.99 3.80
CA ASP A 179 -12.91 -13.49 4.19
C ASP A 179 -12.23 -12.75 3.03
N TRP A 180 -11.42 -11.75 3.35
CA TRP A 180 -10.66 -11.02 2.34
C TRP A 180 -9.29 -11.66 2.16
N TRP A 181 -9.02 -12.20 0.99
CA TRP A 181 -7.77 -12.87 0.65
C TRP A 181 -6.79 -11.92 -0.04
N LEU A 182 -5.54 -11.99 0.37
CA LEU A 182 -4.41 -11.31 -0.27
C LEU A 182 -3.63 -12.31 -1.12
N THR A 183 -3.41 -11.95 -2.39
CA THR A 183 -2.52 -12.64 -3.31
C THR A 183 -1.43 -11.69 -3.78
N VAL A 184 -0.17 -12.12 -3.72
CA VAL A 184 1.02 -11.37 -4.15
C VAL A 184 1.69 -12.11 -5.30
N GLY A 185 1.72 -11.50 -6.48
CA GLY A 185 2.10 -12.18 -7.71
C GLY A 185 1.16 -13.34 -8.01
N SER A 186 1.69 -14.56 -7.92
CA SER A 186 0.93 -15.81 -8.05
C SER A 186 0.68 -16.52 -6.72
N GLU A 187 1.09 -15.93 -5.60
CA GLU A 187 1.11 -16.57 -4.29
C GLU A 187 -0.07 -16.09 -3.45
N VAL A 188 -0.91 -17.03 -3.01
CA VAL A 188 -1.99 -16.73 -2.06
C VAL A 188 -1.37 -16.59 -0.67
N MET A 189 -1.22 -15.36 -0.20
CA MET A 189 -0.48 -15.05 1.02
C MET A 189 -1.24 -15.46 2.26
N GLY A 190 -2.55 -15.19 2.31
CA GLY A 190 -3.36 -15.33 3.50
C GLY A 190 -4.62 -14.48 3.41
N TYR A 191 -5.30 -14.30 4.53
CA TYR A 191 -6.58 -13.59 4.58
C TYR A 191 -6.81 -12.80 5.86
N TRP A 192 -7.69 -11.80 5.77
CA TRP A 192 -8.32 -11.12 6.89
C TRP A 192 -9.71 -11.72 7.12
N PRO A 193 -10.00 -12.26 8.32
CA PRO A 193 -11.32 -12.79 8.63
C PRO A 193 -12.43 -11.75 8.47
N ALA A 194 -13.55 -12.15 7.88
CA ALA A 194 -14.72 -11.29 7.69
C ALA A 194 -15.29 -10.72 9.01
N THR A 195 -15.05 -11.44 10.11
CA THR A 195 -15.47 -11.08 11.46
C THR A 195 -14.78 -9.84 12.02
N LEU A 196 -13.65 -9.43 11.45
CA LEU A 196 -12.97 -8.18 11.81
C LEU A 196 -13.80 -6.95 11.44
N PHE A 197 -14.63 -7.06 10.41
CA PHE A 197 -15.24 -5.90 9.76
C PHE A 197 -16.75 -5.81 10.01
N THR A 198 -17.28 -4.59 9.86
CA THR A 198 -18.70 -4.29 9.84
C THR A 198 -19.19 -4.18 8.41
N ASP A 199 -18.74 -3.16 7.67
CA ASP A 199 -19.20 -2.84 6.32
C ASP A 199 -18.48 -3.66 5.27
N LEU A 200 -17.16 -3.73 5.42
CA LEU A 200 -16.31 -4.50 4.52
C LEU A 200 -16.61 -6.01 4.61
N ARG A 201 -17.37 -6.45 5.63
CA ARG A 201 -17.88 -7.83 5.69
C ARG A 201 -18.76 -8.17 4.49
N ASP A 202 -19.51 -7.21 3.98
CA ASP A 202 -20.42 -7.40 2.84
C ASP A 202 -19.71 -7.09 1.51
N HIS A 203 -19.27 -5.85 1.33
CA HIS A 203 -18.57 -5.38 0.14
C HIS A 203 -17.74 -4.12 0.43
N ALA A 204 -16.81 -3.83 -0.47
CA ALA A 204 -16.11 -2.56 -0.54
C ALA A 204 -16.91 -1.54 -1.36
N THR A 205 -16.79 -0.27 -1.01
CA THR A 205 -17.43 0.85 -1.71
C THR A 205 -16.43 1.72 -2.47
N SER A 206 -15.13 1.57 -2.16
CA SER A 206 -14.02 2.19 -2.87
C SER A 206 -12.86 1.21 -3.05
N VAL A 207 -12.16 1.34 -4.18
CA VAL A 207 -10.86 0.70 -4.43
C VAL A 207 -9.89 1.78 -4.92
N GLU A 208 -8.77 1.92 -4.24
CA GLU A 208 -7.77 2.96 -4.48
C GLU A 208 -6.40 2.34 -4.75
N TYR A 209 -5.57 3.04 -5.52
CA TYR A 209 -4.25 2.60 -5.93
C TYR A 209 -3.32 3.80 -6.02
N GLY A 210 -2.06 3.66 -5.57
CA GLY A 210 -1.05 4.70 -5.74
C GLY A 210 -0.22 4.92 -4.51
N GLY A 211 0.19 6.17 -4.31
CA GLY A 211 1.16 6.56 -3.30
C GLY A 211 0.55 7.29 -2.10
N GLU A 212 1.16 7.07 -0.94
CA GLU A 212 0.92 7.81 0.29
C GLU A 212 2.28 8.10 0.94
N VAL A 213 2.51 9.33 1.37
CA VAL A 213 3.64 9.68 2.23
C VAL A 213 3.12 10.17 3.57
N PHE A 214 3.94 10.01 4.60
CA PHE A 214 3.73 10.68 5.88
C PHE A 214 4.97 11.49 6.23
N SER A 215 4.77 12.73 6.66
CA SER A 215 5.79 13.53 7.32
C SER A 215 5.43 13.89 8.75
N GLY A 216 6.36 13.58 9.66
CA GLY A 216 6.26 13.99 11.06
C GLY A 216 6.71 15.43 11.32
N THR A 217 7.39 16.05 10.35
CA THR A 217 7.85 17.43 10.45
C THR A 217 6.77 18.37 9.93
N LEU A 218 5.99 18.92 10.86
CA LEU A 218 4.94 19.89 10.56
C LEU A 218 5.48 21.32 10.72
N GLY A 219 5.37 22.13 9.67
CA GLY A 219 5.78 23.54 9.64
C GLY A 219 7.22 23.78 9.19
N GLY A 220 7.47 24.95 8.60
CA GLY A 220 8.72 25.27 7.93
C GLY A 220 8.73 24.77 6.49
N ALA A 221 9.89 24.33 6.01
CA ALA A 221 10.02 23.81 4.66
C ALA A 221 9.29 22.46 4.49
N HIS A 222 8.74 22.20 3.31
CA HIS A 222 8.14 20.93 2.95
C HIS A 222 9.12 19.77 3.13
N THR A 223 8.60 18.58 3.42
CA THR A 223 9.45 17.39 3.55
C THR A 223 10.16 17.05 2.25
N SER A 224 11.41 16.58 2.35
CA SER A 224 12.16 15.99 1.24
C SER A 224 11.85 14.49 1.03
N THR A 225 10.83 13.97 1.73
CA THR A 225 10.34 12.61 1.54
C THR A 225 9.76 12.44 0.14
N GLN A 226 10.36 11.54 -0.61
CA GLN A 226 9.95 11.20 -1.97
C GLN A 226 8.78 10.22 -1.95
N MET A 227 7.84 10.40 -2.88
CA MET A 227 6.77 9.44 -3.14
C MET A 227 7.09 8.60 -4.38
N GLY A 228 6.87 7.29 -4.30
CA GLY A 228 7.08 6.39 -5.44
C GLY A 228 8.55 6.34 -5.84
N SER A 229 8.88 6.84 -7.03
CA SER A 229 10.27 6.96 -7.50
C SER A 229 10.95 8.27 -7.09
N GLY A 230 10.21 9.21 -6.49
CA GLY A 230 10.67 10.58 -6.24
C GLY A 230 10.53 11.53 -7.44
N HIS A 231 10.02 11.04 -8.56
CA HIS A 231 9.83 11.81 -9.79
C HIS A 231 8.35 12.05 -10.08
N PHE A 232 8.06 13.18 -10.75
CA PHE A 232 6.70 13.53 -11.14
C PHE A 232 6.17 12.62 -12.25
N PRO A 233 4.84 12.41 -12.32
CA PRO A 233 4.22 11.49 -13.28
C PRO A 233 4.47 11.84 -14.75
N ASP A 234 4.75 13.11 -15.07
CA ASP A 234 5.03 13.59 -16.43
C ASP A 234 6.29 12.98 -17.05
N GLU A 235 7.19 12.44 -16.22
CA GLU A 235 8.39 11.78 -16.70
C GLU A 235 8.12 10.39 -17.30
N GLY A 236 6.99 9.76 -16.95
CA GLY A 236 6.52 8.51 -17.56
C GLY A 236 7.37 7.26 -17.26
N PHE A 237 7.23 6.25 -18.12
CA PHE A 237 7.84 4.93 -17.93
C PHE A 237 9.36 4.98 -17.79
N GLY A 238 9.89 4.20 -16.85
CA GLY A 238 11.32 4.15 -16.56
C GLY A 238 11.81 5.22 -15.58
N LYS A 239 10.96 6.18 -15.21
CA LYS A 239 11.33 7.34 -14.38
C LYS A 239 10.33 7.60 -13.26
N ALA A 240 9.06 7.73 -13.60
CA ALA A 240 7.97 7.86 -12.64
C ALA A 240 7.57 6.48 -12.10
N ALA A 241 7.12 6.43 -10.84
CA ALA A 241 6.44 5.24 -10.34
C ALA A 241 5.06 5.11 -11.01
N TYR A 242 4.61 3.86 -11.13
CA TYR A 242 3.33 3.56 -11.74
C TYR A 242 2.61 2.41 -11.06
N VAL A 243 1.29 2.42 -11.27
CA VAL A 243 0.41 1.29 -11.05
C VAL A 243 -0.33 1.02 -12.35
N ARG A 244 -0.28 -0.20 -12.86
CA ARG A 244 -0.93 -0.59 -14.12
C ARG A 244 -1.83 -1.80 -13.96
N ASN A 245 -2.61 -2.07 -14.98
CA ASN A 245 -3.59 -3.16 -15.04
C ASN A 245 -4.57 -3.07 -13.87
N LEU A 246 -5.11 -1.85 -13.67
CA LEU A 246 -6.06 -1.50 -12.64
C LEU A 246 -7.39 -2.21 -12.90
N ARG A 247 -7.73 -3.16 -12.02
CA ARG A 247 -8.92 -4.00 -12.14
C ARG A 247 -9.67 -4.09 -10.82
N VAL A 248 -10.97 -4.34 -10.92
CA VAL A 248 -11.88 -4.55 -9.79
C VAL A 248 -12.70 -5.82 -9.97
N ILE A 249 -13.18 -6.37 -8.86
CA ILE A 249 -14.10 -7.50 -8.85
C ILE A 249 -15.49 -6.99 -8.48
N TYR A 250 -16.50 -7.33 -9.27
CA TYR A 250 -17.89 -7.01 -9.01
C TYR A 250 -18.65 -8.22 -8.44
N GLU A 251 -19.96 -8.10 -8.30
CA GLU A 251 -20.83 -9.13 -7.70
C GLU A 251 -20.82 -10.46 -8.47
N ASP A 252 -20.55 -10.43 -9.78
CA ASP A 252 -20.37 -11.61 -10.62
C ASP A 252 -19.07 -12.38 -10.32
N ASN A 253 -18.25 -11.88 -9.38
CA ASN A 253 -16.95 -12.40 -9.01
C ASN A 253 -15.96 -12.48 -10.19
N MET A 254 -16.19 -11.68 -11.22
CA MET A 254 -15.29 -11.54 -12.37
C MET A 254 -14.38 -10.34 -12.20
N LEU A 255 -13.14 -10.52 -12.65
CA LEU A 255 -12.15 -9.45 -12.65
C LEU A 255 -12.32 -8.58 -13.90
N ASN A 256 -12.71 -7.33 -13.71
CA ASN A 256 -13.05 -6.39 -14.75
C ASN A 256 -12.06 -5.22 -14.76
N ASP A 257 -11.80 -4.66 -15.95
CA ASP A 257 -11.04 -3.42 -16.06
C ASP A 257 -11.81 -2.26 -15.42
N VAL A 258 -11.08 -1.34 -14.78
CA VAL A 258 -11.66 -0.13 -14.22
C VAL A 258 -12.26 0.75 -15.34
N SER A 259 -13.55 1.08 -15.28
CA SER A 259 -14.24 1.88 -16.30
C SER A 259 -14.32 3.38 -16.00
N ASN A 260 -14.23 3.79 -14.73
CA ASN A 260 -14.40 5.18 -14.28
C ASN A 260 -13.26 5.61 -13.35
N LEU A 261 -12.01 5.43 -13.78
CA LEU A 261 -10.84 5.79 -12.97
C LEU A 261 -10.79 7.30 -12.72
N GLN A 262 -10.91 7.70 -11.46
CA GLN A 262 -10.69 9.05 -11.00
C GLN A 262 -9.29 9.18 -10.40
N THR A 263 -8.78 10.41 -10.27
CA THR A 263 -7.48 10.68 -9.66
C THR A 263 -7.61 11.73 -8.57
N PHE A 264 -6.81 11.61 -7.52
CA PHE A 264 -6.77 12.54 -6.39
C PHE A 264 -5.33 12.78 -5.94
N VAL A 265 -5.02 14.02 -5.59
CA VAL A 265 -3.73 14.44 -5.04
C VAL A 265 -3.92 15.55 -4.00
N ASP A 266 -3.28 15.42 -2.84
CA ASP A 266 -3.41 16.41 -1.76
C ASP A 266 -2.62 17.69 -2.05
N LYS A 267 -1.36 17.56 -2.47
CA LYS A 267 -0.49 18.69 -2.82
C LYS A 267 0.15 18.52 -4.20
N ALA A 268 -0.53 19.03 -5.22
CA ALA A 268 -0.14 18.88 -6.62
C ALA A 268 1.26 19.44 -6.99
N GLU A 269 1.74 20.44 -6.24
CA GLU A 269 3.08 21.02 -6.45
C GLU A 269 4.21 20.17 -5.83
N CYS A 270 3.89 19.26 -4.92
CA CYS A 270 4.85 18.43 -4.18
C CYS A 270 4.88 16.99 -4.72
N TYR A 271 3.69 16.48 -5.06
CA TYR A 271 3.43 15.16 -5.62
C TYR A 271 2.40 15.27 -6.73
N GLY A 272 2.40 14.32 -7.67
CA GLY A 272 1.47 14.31 -8.79
C GLY A 272 0.94 12.92 -9.10
N VAL A 273 -0.20 12.88 -9.78
CA VAL A 273 -0.78 11.66 -10.36
C VAL A 273 -1.33 11.97 -11.75
N ARG A 274 -1.13 11.05 -12.70
CA ARG A 274 -1.76 11.10 -14.03
C ARG A 274 -2.22 9.73 -14.44
N ASN A 275 -3.46 9.62 -14.89
CA ASN A 275 -3.98 8.38 -15.43
C ASN A 275 -3.74 8.27 -16.95
N GLY A 276 -3.86 7.05 -17.45
CA GLY A 276 -3.84 6.75 -18.87
C GLY A 276 -4.35 5.34 -19.14
N TYR A 277 -4.43 5.02 -20.43
CA TYR A 277 -4.77 3.68 -20.92
C TYR A 277 -3.74 3.26 -21.97
N GLY A 278 -3.39 1.98 -21.99
CA GLY A 278 -2.61 1.37 -23.05
C GLY A 278 -2.95 -0.11 -23.18
N ASP A 279 -2.91 -0.65 -24.40
CA ASP A 279 -3.42 -2.01 -24.67
C ASP A 279 -2.77 -3.10 -23.79
N ASP A 280 -1.45 -3.01 -23.56
CA ASP A 280 -0.70 -3.94 -22.71
C ASP A 280 -0.76 -3.60 -21.21
N TRP A 281 -1.15 -2.37 -20.89
CA TRP A 281 -1.14 -1.82 -19.53
C TRP A 281 -2.52 -1.75 -18.91
N GLY A 282 -3.59 -1.87 -19.69
CA GLY A 282 -4.94 -1.51 -19.28
C GLY A 282 -4.99 -0.06 -18.79
N ASN A 283 -5.91 0.22 -17.86
CA ASN A 283 -5.88 1.47 -17.11
C ASN A 283 -4.66 1.48 -16.18
N TYR A 284 -3.97 2.61 -16.14
CA TYR A 284 -2.81 2.83 -15.29
C TYR A 284 -2.79 4.25 -14.73
N ILE A 285 -1.97 4.45 -13.70
CA ILE A 285 -1.54 5.76 -13.22
C ILE A 285 -0.01 5.81 -13.17
N TYR A 286 0.56 6.95 -13.53
CA TYR A 286 1.85 7.37 -13.01
C TYR A 286 1.61 8.23 -11.77
N PHE A 287 2.46 8.11 -10.76
CA PHE A 287 2.39 8.90 -9.55
C PHE A 287 3.78 9.09 -8.94
N GLY A 288 3.92 10.10 -8.09
CA GLY A 288 5.14 10.35 -7.33
C GLY A 288 5.48 11.83 -7.25
N GLY A 289 6.66 12.11 -6.72
CA GLY A 289 7.19 13.47 -6.62
C GLY A 289 8.26 13.58 -5.53
N PRO A 290 9.05 14.66 -5.56
CA PRO A 290 10.17 14.84 -4.65
C PRO A 290 9.77 15.28 -3.23
N GLY A 291 8.50 15.69 -3.03
CA GLY A 291 8.12 16.46 -1.86
C GLY A 291 8.63 17.89 -2.02
N TYR A 292 9.79 18.19 -1.42
CA TYR A 292 10.41 19.51 -1.47
C TYR A 292 11.00 19.83 -2.85
N ASN A 293 10.60 20.97 -3.43
CA ASN A 293 11.11 21.49 -4.69
C ASN A 293 10.82 23.01 -4.83
N PRO A 294 11.31 23.72 -5.87
CA PRO A 294 11.09 25.17 -5.99
C PRO A 294 9.63 25.63 -5.96
N ASN A 295 8.68 24.79 -6.40
CA ASN A 295 7.24 25.05 -6.39
C ASN A 295 6.52 24.51 -5.14
N CYS A 296 7.20 23.69 -4.34
CA CYS A 296 6.71 23.17 -3.06
C CYS A 296 7.79 23.32 -1.99
N GLN A 297 7.75 24.47 -1.32
CA GLN A 297 8.72 24.87 -0.30
C GLN A 297 8.24 24.60 1.10
#